data_AF-A0AAV1QKF4-F1
#
_entry.id   AF-A0AAV1QKF4-F1
#
_cell.length_a   1.000
_cell.length_b   1.000
_cell.length_c   1.000
_cell.angle_alpha   90.00
_cell.angle_beta   90.00
_cell.angle_gamma   90.00
#
_symmetry.space_group_name_H-M   'P 1'
#
loop_
_entity.id
_entity.type
_entity.pdbx_description
1 polymer ?
#
loop_
_entity_poly.entity_id
_entity_poly.type
_entity_poly.pdbx_seq_one_letter_code
_entity_poly.pdbx_strand_id
1 'polypeptide(L)'
;MFSGPTGSLFGFSADFHTFNNKSFVVIGAPKANTSQSGVIEGGGVFLCPWSPAGGNCDIIEFDVEGDEVYHRDGMMFHSFKSQQWLGASVRSVSNTHLLACAPLFHWNVQSRGAESGKTPVGNCLLLDQSTGSSLPFSPCRGNMMDDTYKLMKNRHDQRYCEVGFSSDITKDGQLLLGAPGGFFFQGQVFTVGVSDIINSGQINTPPQLVSGMSQSDEKGKYDVYHGYSVASGLLTGDSITDYVVGVPNDRNTAGSVKIYDGRSSGSLTLHHQFQGAQVASYFGHSVAVVDVNSDGLDDVLVGAPLFMDRVTEQLQERGQVVLYLQRKHTSFPSHPDQSLIGFSLYGRFGSTLAVLGDLDMDGYQDIAVGAPWSGDSGRGQVFIYLGNSNGLSATPSQVIDSPLPSSRAAFGFSLRGGADIDGNGYPDLLVGAWSADRAFVYR
;
A
#
# COMPACT_ATOMS: atom_id res chain seq x y z
N MET A 1 -8.63 15.14 -15.21
CA MET A 1 -7.44 14.35 -15.57
C MET A 1 -6.22 15.11 -15.14
N PHE A 2 -5.26 14.42 -14.53
CA PHE A 2 -3.95 14.96 -14.14
C PHE A 2 -2.85 14.24 -14.94
N SER A 3 -1.73 14.94 -15.14
CA SER A 3 -0.57 14.43 -15.87
C SER A 3 0.72 14.79 -15.18
N GLY A 4 1.64 13.84 -15.11
CA GLY A 4 2.99 14.06 -14.62
C GLY A 4 4.05 14.07 -15.73
N PRO A 5 5.32 14.23 -15.34
CA PRO A 5 6.45 14.13 -16.26
C PRO A 5 6.52 12.74 -16.92
N THR A 6 6.92 12.69 -18.19
CA THR A 6 7.02 11.42 -18.94
C THR A 6 8.05 10.47 -18.31
N GLY A 7 7.66 9.22 -18.12
CA GLY A 7 8.51 8.15 -17.55
C GLY A 7 8.68 8.22 -16.03
N SER A 8 7.97 9.12 -15.36
CA SER A 8 8.02 9.27 -13.89
C SER A 8 7.19 8.22 -13.14
N LEU A 9 6.34 7.49 -13.87
CA LEU A 9 5.30 6.60 -13.34
C LEU A 9 4.26 7.37 -12.52
N PHE A 10 3.92 8.58 -12.95
CA PHE A 10 2.92 9.41 -12.27
C PHE A 10 1.55 8.71 -12.25
N GLY A 11 0.98 8.54 -11.06
CA GLY A 11 -0.24 7.75 -10.86
C GLY A 11 0.04 6.32 -10.42
N PHE A 12 1.23 6.04 -9.89
CA PHE A 12 1.58 4.72 -9.34
C PHE A 12 0.89 4.48 -7.99
N SER A 13 0.78 5.53 -7.19
CA SER A 13 -0.05 5.58 -5.99
C SER A 13 -0.77 6.93 -5.96
N ALA A 14 -1.91 6.99 -5.27
CA ALA A 14 -2.66 8.23 -5.17
C ALA A 14 -3.60 8.21 -3.96
N ASP A 15 -3.90 9.39 -3.42
CA ASP A 15 -4.84 9.58 -2.32
C ASP A 15 -5.58 10.92 -2.44
N PHE A 16 -6.74 11.02 -1.79
CA PHE A 16 -7.43 12.30 -1.59
C PHE A 16 -6.85 13.01 -0.37
N HIS A 17 -6.83 14.34 -0.40
CA HIS A 17 -6.29 15.13 0.69
C HIS A 17 -7.01 16.47 0.83
N THR A 18 -7.21 16.90 2.07
CA THR A 18 -7.83 18.20 2.37
C THR A 18 -6.91 18.98 3.27
N PHE A 19 -6.51 20.17 2.83
CA PHE A 19 -5.64 21.09 3.59
C PHE A 19 -6.15 22.52 3.44
N ASN A 20 -6.23 23.26 4.55
CA ASN A 20 -6.75 24.64 4.58
C ASN A 20 -8.11 24.80 3.88
N ASN A 21 -9.04 23.86 4.12
CA ASN A 21 -10.37 23.80 3.49
C ASN A 21 -10.36 23.77 1.96
N LYS A 22 -9.27 23.26 1.36
CA LYS A 22 -9.17 23.00 -0.07
C LYS A 22 -8.92 21.52 -0.30
N SER A 23 -9.58 20.98 -1.31
CA SER A 23 -9.40 19.60 -1.74
C SER A 23 -8.24 19.49 -2.73
N PHE A 24 -7.48 18.43 -2.57
CA PHE A 24 -6.35 18.08 -3.42
C PHE A 24 -6.40 16.60 -3.74
N VAL A 25 -5.73 16.27 -4.84
CA VAL A 25 -5.33 14.91 -5.15
C VAL A 25 -3.82 14.83 -4.95
N VAL A 26 -3.35 13.84 -4.20
CA VAL A 26 -1.93 13.58 -3.99
C VAL A 26 -1.53 12.38 -4.83
N ILE A 27 -0.48 12.51 -5.65
CA ILE A 27 -0.12 11.50 -6.64
C ILE A 27 1.36 11.16 -6.54
N GLY A 28 1.66 9.89 -6.30
CA GLY A 28 3.02 9.34 -6.32
C GLY A 28 3.53 9.10 -7.74
N ALA A 29 4.80 9.44 -7.95
CA ALA A 29 5.54 9.25 -9.19
C ALA A 29 6.96 8.74 -8.85
N PRO A 30 7.13 7.44 -8.58
CA PRO A 30 8.34 6.89 -7.98
C PRO A 30 9.60 6.98 -8.84
N LYS A 31 9.50 7.34 -10.13
CA LYS A 31 10.67 7.58 -11.00
C LYS A 31 10.84 9.05 -11.39
N ALA A 32 10.10 9.96 -10.77
CA ALA A 32 10.29 11.39 -11.00
C ALA A 32 11.72 11.83 -10.60
N ASN A 33 12.30 12.75 -11.38
CA ASN A 33 13.50 13.46 -10.95
C ASN A 33 13.11 14.59 -9.98
N THR A 34 13.98 14.86 -9.02
CA THR A 34 13.81 15.88 -7.98
C THR A 34 14.92 16.92 -8.05
N SER A 35 14.86 17.92 -7.17
CA SER A 35 15.90 18.93 -6.97
C SER A 35 17.12 18.43 -6.19
N GLN A 36 17.08 17.19 -5.68
CA GLN A 36 18.12 16.61 -4.83
C GLN A 36 19.45 16.46 -5.60
N SER A 37 20.53 16.99 -5.02
CA SER A 37 21.85 16.95 -5.64
C SER A 37 22.39 15.51 -5.76
N GLY A 38 22.80 15.12 -6.96
CA GLY A 38 23.39 13.79 -7.21
C GLY A 38 22.41 12.62 -7.19
N VAL A 39 21.10 12.88 -7.08
CA VAL A 39 20.05 11.86 -7.03
C VAL A 39 19.36 11.73 -8.39
N ILE A 40 19.34 10.52 -8.95
CA ILE A 40 18.70 10.22 -10.23
C ILE A 40 17.44 9.40 -9.97
N GLU A 41 16.30 9.83 -10.54
CA GLU A 41 15.00 9.14 -10.40
C GLU A 41 14.69 8.79 -8.94
N GLY A 42 14.91 9.73 -8.01
CA GLY A 42 14.64 9.52 -6.58
C GLY A 42 13.15 9.27 -6.29
N GLY A 43 12.27 9.67 -7.20
CA GLY A 43 10.83 9.62 -7.01
C GLY A 43 10.32 10.86 -6.29
N GLY A 44 9.04 11.16 -6.50
CA GLY A 44 8.40 12.33 -5.92
C GLY A 44 6.90 12.13 -5.72
N VAL A 45 6.33 13.04 -4.97
CA VAL A 45 4.89 13.11 -4.71
C VAL A 45 4.39 14.47 -5.16
N PHE A 46 3.30 14.48 -5.91
CA PHE A 46 2.71 15.68 -6.48
C PHE A 46 1.44 16.06 -5.73
N LEU A 47 1.28 17.33 -5.41
CA LEU A 47 0.05 17.92 -4.92
C LEU A 47 -0.69 18.58 -6.09
N CYS A 48 -1.89 18.09 -6.37
CA CYS A 48 -2.72 18.59 -7.45
C CYS A 48 -3.96 19.25 -6.84
N PRO A 49 -4.09 20.59 -6.87
CA PRO A 49 -5.31 21.27 -6.45
C PRO A 49 -6.50 20.75 -7.24
N TRP A 50 -7.58 20.43 -6.53
CA TRP A 50 -8.80 20.03 -7.19
C TRP A 50 -9.47 21.23 -7.86
N SER A 51 -9.86 21.04 -9.13
CA SER A 51 -10.74 21.96 -9.84
C SER A 51 -11.53 21.17 -10.89
N PRO A 52 -12.77 21.59 -11.24
CA PRO A 52 -13.54 20.94 -12.31
C PRO A 52 -12.84 20.94 -13.67
N ALA A 53 -11.96 21.91 -13.93
CA ALA A 53 -11.18 22.02 -15.17
C ALA A 53 -9.84 21.24 -15.11
N GLY A 54 -9.53 20.61 -13.97
CA GLY A 54 -8.20 20.12 -13.65
C GLY A 54 -7.30 21.21 -13.04
N GLY A 55 -6.26 20.77 -12.34
CA GLY A 55 -5.25 21.65 -11.72
C GLY A 55 -3.85 21.25 -12.16
N ASN A 56 -2.93 22.22 -12.20
CA ASN A 56 -1.52 21.92 -12.34
C ASN A 56 -1.04 21.19 -11.08
N CYS A 57 -0.22 20.17 -11.26
CA CYS A 57 0.35 19.40 -10.16
C CYS A 57 1.77 19.87 -9.89
N ASP A 58 2.04 20.26 -8.64
CA ASP A 58 3.38 20.65 -8.20
C ASP A 58 4.00 19.53 -7.38
N ILE A 59 5.30 19.30 -7.55
CA ILE A 59 6.03 18.33 -6.71
C ILE A 59 6.17 18.90 -5.28
N ILE A 60 5.91 18.05 -4.30
CA ILE A 60 6.07 18.37 -2.87
C ILE A 60 7.46 17.93 -2.43
N GLU A 61 8.20 18.84 -1.79
CA GLU A 61 9.52 18.55 -1.26
C GLU A 61 9.40 17.88 0.11
N PHE A 62 9.47 16.54 0.13
CA PHE A 62 9.62 15.77 1.38
C PHE A 62 11.07 15.79 1.88
N ASP A 63 12.03 15.85 0.97
CA ASP A 63 13.46 15.83 1.23
C ASP A 63 14.19 16.51 0.06
N VAL A 64 14.97 17.54 0.37
CA VAL A 64 15.75 18.31 -0.61
C VAL A 64 17.22 17.91 -0.64
N GLU A 65 17.66 17.13 0.34
CA GLU A 65 19.06 16.73 0.48
C GLU A 65 19.35 15.50 -0.38
N GLY A 66 20.56 15.45 -0.93
CA GLY A 66 21.05 14.29 -1.69
C GLY A 66 21.37 13.08 -0.80
N ASP A 67 22.24 12.20 -1.29
CA ASP A 67 22.81 11.13 -0.48
C ASP A 67 23.55 11.73 0.74
N GLU A 68 23.26 11.23 1.93
CA GLU A 68 23.79 11.75 3.20
C GLU A 68 24.84 10.78 3.77
N VAL A 69 25.93 11.35 4.27
CA VAL A 69 26.96 10.63 5.01
C VAL A 69 27.17 11.31 6.36
N TYR A 70 26.97 10.57 7.44
CA TYR A 70 27.23 11.07 8.79
C TYR A 70 27.96 10.05 9.65
N HIS A 71 28.63 10.55 10.69
CA HIS A 71 29.46 9.75 11.58
C HIS A 71 28.93 9.81 13.00
N ARG A 72 28.83 8.65 13.66
CA ARG A 72 28.43 8.55 15.06
C ARG A 72 29.01 7.29 15.69
N ASP A 73 29.53 7.40 16.90
CA ASP A 73 30.06 6.27 17.70
C ASP A 73 31.11 5.43 16.94
N GLY A 74 31.92 6.07 16.08
CA GLY A 74 32.94 5.39 15.27
C GLY A 74 32.39 4.59 14.09
N MET A 75 31.12 4.81 13.74
CA MET A 75 30.45 4.26 12.56
C MET A 75 30.18 5.37 11.55
N MET A 76 30.29 5.05 10.26
CA MET A 76 29.85 5.87 9.15
C MET A 76 28.53 5.30 8.64
N PHE A 77 27.55 6.17 8.44
CA PHE A 77 26.23 5.85 7.92
C PHE A 77 26.02 6.54 6.58
N HIS A 78 25.48 5.82 5.61
CA HIS A 78 25.32 6.30 4.25
C HIS A 78 23.91 5.96 3.72
N SER A 79 23.19 6.98 3.27
CA SER A 79 21.93 6.84 2.54
C SER A 79 22.15 6.89 1.04
N PHE A 80 21.37 6.11 0.28
CA PHE A 80 21.37 6.18 -1.19
C PHE A 80 19.93 6.37 -1.68
N LYS A 81 19.67 7.52 -2.29
CA LYS A 81 18.34 8.00 -2.67
C LYS A 81 18.06 7.85 -4.17
N SER A 82 19.09 7.64 -5.00
CA SER A 82 18.87 7.36 -6.44
C SER A 82 18.05 6.08 -6.64
N GLN A 83 16.98 6.15 -7.44
CA GLN A 83 16.06 5.04 -7.72
C GLN A 83 15.45 4.42 -6.45
N GLN A 84 15.27 5.22 -5.39
CA GLN A 84 14.66 4.75 -4.13
C GLN A 84 13.15 4.53 -4.21
N TRP A 85 12.50 5.02 -5.27
CA TRP A 85 11.06 4.93 -5.50
C TRP A 85 10.21 5.70 -4.48
N LEU A 86 10.62 6.92 -4.09
CA LEU A 86 9.80 7.77 -3.21
C LEU A 86 8.46 8.09 -3.89
N GLY A 87 7.35 7.82 -3.19
CA GLY A 87 5.99 7.93 -3.74
C GLY A 87 5.45 6.62 -4.32
N ALA A 88 6.15 5.49 -4.13
CA ALA A 88 5.59 4.17 -4.45
C ALA A 88 4.33 3.87 -3.62
N SER A 89 4.28 4.32 -2.38
CA SER A 89 3.05 4.42 -1.60
C SER A 89 2.90 5.82 -1.02
N VAL A 90 1.66 6.31 -0.99
CA VAL A 90 1.28 7.63 -0.47
C VAL A 90 0.00 7.51 0.33
N ARG A 91 -0.08 8.19 1.47
CA ARG A 91 -1.29 8.30 2.29
C ARG A 91 -1.49 9.72 2.81
N SER A 92 -2.73 10.19 2.75
CA SER A 92 -3.16 11.34 3.54
C SER A 92 -3.36 10.89 4.99
N VAL A 93 -2.50 11.35 5.89
CA VAL A 93 -2.49 10.90 7.29
C VAL A 93 -3.42 11.76 8.15
N SER A 94 -3.43 13.05 7.90
CA SER A 94 -4.34 14.01 8.52
C SER A 94 -4.52 15.19 7.57
N ASN A 95 -5.29 16.19 7.99
CA ASN A 95 -5.47 17.41 7.21
C ASN A 95 -4.17 18.21 7.03
N THR A 96 -3.10 17.91 7.75
CA THR A 96 -1.81 18.61 7.63
C THR A 96 -0.63 17.70 7.32
N HIS A 97 -0.81 16.37 7.40
CA HIS A 97 0.28 15.42 7.26
C HIS A 97 0.07 14.48 6.07
N LEU A 98 1.14 14.30 5.31
CA LEU A 98 1.24 13.31 4.23
C LEU A 98 2.35 12.32 4.55
N LEU A 99 2.11 11.05 4.22
CA LEU A 99 3.13 10.01 4.21
C LEU A 99 3.51 9.67 2.77
N ALA A 100 4.80 9.56 2.50
CA ALA A 100 5.33 9.01 1.26
C ALA A 100 6.43 8.00 1.56
N CYS A 101 6.38 6.83 0.92
CA CYS A 101 7.40 5.80 1.12
C CYS A 101 8.22 5.52 -0.14
N ALA A 102 9.46 5.12 0.11
CA ALA A 102 10.53 4.77 -0.81
C ALA A 102 11.02 3.36 -0.47
N PRO A 103 10.33 2.29 -0.91
CA PRO A 103 10.66 0.91 -0.54
C PRO A 103 12.06 0.48 -1.01
N LEU A 104 12.58 1.09 -2.09
CA LEU A 104 13.91 0.82 -2.63
C LEU A 104 14.98 1.79 -2.09
N PHE A 105 14.70 2.53 -1.01
CA PHE A 105 15.73 3.30 -0.31
C PHE A 105 16.81 2.37 0.23
N HIS A 106 18.08 2.65 -0.13
CA HIS A 106 19.21 1.83 0.31
C HIS A 106 20.00 2.47 1.44
N TRP A 107 20.58 1.61 2.26
CA TRP A 107 21.32 1.97 3.46
C TRP A 107 22.62 1.19 3.55
N ASN A 108 23.69 1.82 4.06
CA ASN A 108 24.93 1.15 4.44
C ASN A 108 25.46 1.73 5.76
N VAL A 109 26.01 0.85 6.61
CA VAL A 109 26.80 1.23 7.78
C VAL A 109 28.19 0.62 7.66
N GLN A 110 29.22 1.44 7.95
CA GLN A 110 30.62 1.03 7.91
C GLN A 110 31.31 1.32 9.24
N SER A 111 32.17 0.41 9.71
CA SER A 111 33.02 0.66 10.87
C SER A 111 34.28 -0.19 10.81
N ARG A 112 35.44 0.42 11.09
CA ARG A 112 36.75 -0.26 11.19
C ARG A 112 37.07 -1.19 10.00
N GLY A 113 36.69 -0.79 8.78
CA GLY A 113 36.92 -1.56 7.56
C GLY A 113 35.90 -2.66 7.25
N ALA A 114 34.90 -2.87 8.11
CA ALA A 114 33.74 -3.72 7.84
C ALA A 114 32.53 -2.88 7.40
N GLU A 115 31.59 -3.49 6.68
CA GLU A 115 30.35 -2.84 6.24
C GLU A 115 29.12 -3.75 6.32
N SER A 116 27.93 -3.17 6.33
CA SER A 116 26.66 -3.91 6.18
C SER A 116 26.32 -4.20 4.73
N GLY A 117 26.93 -3.48 3.78
CA GLY A 117 26.56 -3.47 2.38
C GLY A 117 25.42 -2.49 2.09
N LYS A 118 25.26 -2.13 0.81
CA LYS A 118 24.18 -1.28 0.31
C LYS A 118 22.91 -2.12 0.11
N THR A 119 21.97 -2.05 1.05
CA THR A 119 20.78 -2.92 1.05
C THR A 119 19.46 -2.12 1.12
N PRO A 120 18.38 -2.59 0.48
CA PRO A 120 17.11 -1.88 0.39
C PRO A 120 16.28 -2.05 1.67
N VAL A 121 16.55 -1.20 2.67
CA VAL A 121 15.81 -1.21 3.94
C VAL A 121 14.43 -0.56 3.81
N GLY A 122 14.24 0.32 2.82
CA GLY A 122 13.05 1.15 2.65
C GLY A 122 13.05 2.37 3.57
N ASN A 123 12.24 3.38 3.26
CA ASN A 123 12.10 4.59 4.06
C ASN A 123 10.73 5.23 3.84
N CYS A 124 10.08 5.70 4.90
CA CYS A 124 8.91 6.55 4.77
C CYS A 124 9.22 7.95 5.33
N LEU A 125 8.65 8.97 4.72
CA LEU A 125 8.77 10.37 5.12
C LEU A 125 7.39 10.88 5.49
N LEU A 126 7.22 11.35 6.72
CA LEU A 126 6.02 12.01 7.22
C LEU A 126 6.22 13.52 7.12
N LEU A 127 5.58 14.14 6.13
CA LEU A 127 5.64 15.58 5.89
C LEU A 127 4.51 16.29 6.64
N ASP A 128 4.86 17.31 7.41
CA ASP A 128 3.93 18.32 7.91
C ASP A 128 3.87 19.49 6.93
N GLN A 129 2.76 19.63 6.22
CA GLN A 129 2.55 20.70 5.23
C GLN A 129 2.46 22.10 5.85
N SER A 130 2.16 22.21 7.15
CA SER A 130 2.05 23.51 7.81
C SER A 130 3.41 24.12 8.11
N THR A 131 4.41 23.28 8.38
CA THR A 131 5.79 23.70 8.70
C THR A 131 6.77 23.45 7.56
N GLY A 132 6.43 22.57 6.61
CA GLY A 132 7.35 22.07 5.58
C GLY A 132 8.38 21.10 6.11
N SER A 133 8.27 20.66 7.37
CA SER A 133 9.21 19.73 7.99
C SER A 133 8.83 18.28 7.67
N SER A 134 9.83 17.43 7.47
CA SER A 134 9.63 16.00 7.24
C SER A 134 10.39 15.16 8.26
N LEU A 135 9.73 14.12 8.76
CA LEU A 135 10.29 13.16 9.71
C LEU A 135 10.43 11.79 9.02
N PRO A 136 11.64 11.23 8.94
CA PRO A 136 11.80 9.88 8.42
C PRO A 136 11.36 8.83 9.43
N PHE A 137 10.73 7.78 8.93
CA PHE A 137 10.42 6.56 9.66
C PHE A 137 10.87 5.36 8.85
N SER A 138 11.93 4.70 9.31
CA SER A 138 12.58 3.56 8.66
C SER A 138 13.08 2.58 9.73
N PRO A 139 12.16 1.78 10.32
CA PRO A 139 12.47 0.89 11.43
C PRO A 139 13.45 -0.23 11.06
N CYS A 140 13.65 -0.49 9.75
CA CYS A 140 14.55 -1.51 9.25
C CYS A 140 16.02 -1.04 9.09
N ARG A 141 16.32 0.25 9.31
CA ARG A 141 17.70 0.76 9.34
C ARG A 141 18.42 0.27 10.59
N GLY A 142 19.34 -0.67 10.41
CA GLY A 142 20.24 -1.17 11.45
C GLY A 142 21.62 -0.50 11.46
N ASN A 143 22.41 -0.81 12.51
CA ASN A 143 23.80 -0.38 12.67
C ASN A 143 24.80 -1.56 12.75
N MET A 144 24.35 -2.77 12.41
CA MET A 144 25.16 -3.98 12.43
C MET A 144 25.84 -4.23 11.07
N MET A 145 27.06 -4.76 11.11
CA MET A 145 27.84 -5.11 9.92
C MET A 145 27.50 -6.53 9.43
N ASP A 146 27.83 -6.82 8.18
CA ASP A 146 27.54 -8.10 7.52
C ASP A 146 28.11 -9.30 8.29
N ASP A 147 29.32 -9.19 8.82
CA ASP A 147 29.94 -10.25 9.61
C ASP A 147 29.20 -10.51 10.93
N THR A 148 28.61 -9.48 11.55
CA THR A 148 27.77 -9.64 12.74
C THR A 148 26.50 -10.42 12.38
N TYR A 149 25.86 -10.11 11.25
CA TYR A 149 24.72 -10.88 10.75
C TYR A 149 25.10 -12.34 10.50
N LYS A 150 26.24 -12.61 9.82
CA LYS A 150 26.72 -13.99 9.59
C LYS A 150 26.94 -14.75 10.90
N LEU A 151 27.54 -14.10 11.91
CA LEU A 151 27.75 -14.71 13.25
C LEU A 151 26.41 -15.07 13.92
N MET A 152 25.37 -14.27 13.70
CA MET A 152 24.01 -14.52 14.19
C MET A 152 23.21 -15.49 13.32
N LYS A 153 23.82 -16.07 12.27
CA LYS A 153 23.17 -16.87 11.23
C LYS A 153 22.04 -16.10 10.53
N ASN A 154 22.25 -14.80 10.35
CA ASN A 154 21.33 -13.84 9.73
C ASN A 154 19.96 -13.75 10.39
N ARG A 155 19.85 -14.17 11.67
CA ARG A 155 18.67 -13.87 12.48
C ARG A 155 18.56 -12.37 12.70
N HIS A 156 17.34 -11.87 12.70
CA HIS A 156 17.00 -10.46 12.83
C HIS A 156 17.58 -9.58 11.71
N ASP A 157 17.89 -10.16 10.54
CA ASP A 157 18.37 -9.41 9.38
C ASP A 157 17.21 -8.71 8.65
N GLN A 158 17.16 -7.39 8.80
CA GLN A 158 16.15 -6.51 8.19
C GLN A 158 16.74 -5.67 7.05
N ARG A 159 17.97 -5.97 6.60
CA ARG A 159 18.67 -5.17 5.58
C ARG A 159 17.93 -5.06 4.24
N TYR A 160 17.09 -6.04 3.93
CA TYR A 160 16.29 -6.13 2.69
C TYR A 160 14.80 -5.90 2.94
N CYS A 161 14.45 -5.23 4.04
CA CYS A 161 13.08 -5.10 4.51
C CYS A 161 12.10 -4.46 3.51
N GLU A 162 12.53 -3.45 2.75
CA GLU A 162 11.69 -2.69 1.82
C GLU A 162 10.46 -2.07 2.50
N VAL A 163 10.63 -1.50 3.71
CA VAL A 163 9.52 -0.93 4.47
C VAL A 163 8.82 0.20 3.69
N GLY A 164 7.49 0.19 3.75
CA GLY A 164 6.67 1.12 2.99
C GLY A 164 6.36 0.65 1.58
N PHE A 165 6.61 -0.63 1.28
CA PHE A 165 6.12 -1.30 0.07
C PHE A 165 4.59 -1.20 -0.01
N SER A 166 3.92 -1.38 1.12
CA SER A 166 2.50 -1.08 1.29
C SER A 166 2.31 -0.25 2.57
N SER A 167 1.28 0.60 2.57
CA SER A 167 0.99 1.47 3.70
C SER A 167 -0.50 1.75 3.84
N ASP A 168 -0.98 1.84 5.07
CA ASP A 168 -2.33 2.30 5.41
C ASP A 168 -2.33 3.09 6.73
N ILE A 169 -3.39 3.83 6.99
CA ILE A 169 -3.55 4.66 8.19
C ILE A 169 -4.94 4.42 8.77
N THR A 170 -5.00 4.09 10.05
CA THR A 170 -6.28 3.91 10.75
C THR A 170 -6.91 5.27 11.07
N LYS A 171 -8.22 5.27 11.36
CA LYS A 171 -8.94 6.50 11.76
C LYS A 171 -8.39 7.13 13.04
N ASP A 172 -7.82 6.33 13.94
CA ASP A 172 -7.19 6.77 15.20
C ASP A 172 -5.72 7.19 15.04
N GLY A 173 -5.17 7.19 13.82
CA GLY A 173 -3.83 7.69 13.54
C GLY A 173 -2.71 6.68 13.78
N GLN A 174 -3.01 5.37 13.74
CA GLN A 174 -2.01 4.31 13.70
C GLN A 174 -1.55 4.05 12.27
N LEU A 175 -0.27 4.27 12.01
CA LEU A 175 0.34 3.94 10.75
C LEU A 175 0.61 2.44 10.67
N LEU A 176 0.23 1.81 9.56
CA LEU A 176 0.48 0.41 9.24
C LEU A 176 1.38 0.33 8.00
N LEU A 177 2.56 -0.29 8.12
CA LEU A 177 3.53 -0.44 7.04
C LEU A 177 3.84 -1.92 6.77
N GLY A 178 3.76 -2.31 5.51
CA GLY A 178 4.21 -3.60 5.02
C GLY A 178 5.63 -3.54 4.46
N ALA A 179 6.37 -4.63 4.66
CA ALA A 179 7.79 -4.73 4.35
C ALA A 179 8.16 -6.17 3.92
N PRO A 180 7.91 -6.54 2.66
CA PRO A 180 7.92 -7.94 2.21
C PRO A 180 9.29 -8.62 2.22
N GLY A 181 10.40 -7.87 2.21
CA GLY A 181 11.74 -8.44 2.07
C GLY A 181 12.46 -8.75 3.38
N GLY A 182 11.88 -8.39 4.53
CA GLY A 182 12.48 -8.63 5.85
C GLY A 182 12.67 -10.12 6.16
N PHE A 183 13.74 -10.48 6.87
CA PHE A 183 14.05 -11.86 7.30
C PHE A 183 14.01 -12.88 6.14
N PHE A 184 14.90 -12.73 5.15
CA PHE A 184 14.91 -13.57 3.93
C PHE A 184 13.54 -13.65 3.26
N PHE A 185 12.94 -12.49 3.00
CA PHE A 185 11.62 -12.40 2.35
C PHE A 185 10.50 -13.15 3.09
N GLN A 186 10.68 -13.49 4.37
CA GLN A 186 9.54 -13.81 5.23
C GLN A 186 8.56 -12.62 5.21
N GLY A 187 9.11 -11.41 5.25
CA GLY A 187 8.39 -10.16 5.29
C GLY A 187 7.98 -9.77 6.71
N GLN A 188 7.66 -8.50 6.87
CA GLN A 188 7.31 -7.89 8.13
C GLN A 188 6.18 -6.87 7.98
N VAL A 189 5.56 -6.59 9.12
CA VAL A 189 4.58 -5.52 9.29
C VAL A 189 4.98 -4.70 10.51
N PHE A 190 4.86 -3.39 10.41
CA PHE A 190 5.10 -2.44 11.49
C PHE A 190 3.85 -1.63 11.75
N THR A 191 3.55 -1.36 13.02
CA THR A 191 2.53 -0.41 13.43
C THR A 191 3.08 0.59 14.42
N VAL A 192 2.68 1.85 14.30
CA VAL A 192 3.15 2.94 15.18
C VAL A 192 2.17 4.11 15.15
N GLY A 193 2.00 4.79 16.28
CA GLY A 193 1.21 6.01 16.34
C GLY A 193 1.90 7.14 15.59
N VAL A 194 1.17 7.88 14.76
CA VAL A 194 1.71 9.06 14.06
C VAL A 194 2.21 10.10 15.07
N SER A 195 1.50 10.28 16.19
CA SER A 195 1.93 11.12 17.29
C SER A 195 3.25 10.66 17.92
N ASP A 196 3.50 9.35 17.99
CA ASP A 196 4.74 8.83 18.56
C ASP A 196 5.93 9.08 17.63
N ILE A 197 5.75 9.00 16.32
CA ILE A 197 6.76 9.42 15.33
C ILE A 197 7.10 10.90 15.55
N ILE A 198 6.08 11.76 15.61
CA ILE A 198 6.25 13.21 15.81
C ILE A 198 6.98 13.50 17.14
N ASN A 199 6.53 12.89 18.23
CA ASN A 199 7.09 13.08 19.57
C ASN A 199 8.52 12.54 19.70
N SER A 200 8.89 11.52 18.90
CA SER A 200 10.24 10.96 18.95
C SER A 200 11.31 11.97 18.57
N GLY A 201 11.00 12.90 17.67
CA GLY A 201 11.95 13.87 17.11
C GLY A 201 13.20 13.22 16.47
N GLN A 202 13.19 11.91 16.22
CA GLN A 202 14.36 11.19 15.72
C GLN A 202 14.50 11.42 14.22
N ILE A 203 15.46 12.25 13.85
CA ILE A 203 15.69 12.59 12.44
C ILE A 203 16.59 11.54 11.76
N ASN A 204 17.52 10.88 12.47
CA ASN A 204 18.51 9.99 11.82
C ASN A 204 19.24 9.04 12.81
N THR A 205 18.54 8.41 13.76
CA THR A 205 19.22 7.54 14.75
C THR A 205 18.91 6.05 14.56
N PRO A 206 19.82 5.27 13.95
CA PRO A 206 19.66 3.82 13.78
C PRO A 206 20.19 3.04 15.02
N PRO A 207 19.49 1.98 15.49
CA PRO A 207 18.14 1.60 15.08
C PRO A 207 17.12 2.64 15.55
N GLN A 208 16.11 2.91 14.72
CA GLN A 208 15.06 3.85 15.09
C GLN A 208 14.15 3.20 16.12
N LEU A 209 14.07 3.81 17.29
CA LEU A 209 13.27 3.32 18.42
C LEU A 209 12.20 4.36 18.73
N VAL A 210 11.00 4.12 18.22
CA VAL A 210 9.82 4.94 18.48
C VAL A 210 8.96 4.22 19.52
N SER A 211 8.55 4.94 20.56
CA SER A 211 7.64 4.41 21.59
C SER A 211 6.33 3.93 20.95
N GLY A 212 5.76 2.85 21.47
CA GLY A 212 4.47 2.33 20.97
C GLY A 212 4.54 1.58 19.63
N MET A 213 5.73 1.49 19.00
CA MET A 213 5.90 0.70 17.79
C MET A 213 5.76 -0.81 18.08
N SER A 214 4.96 -1.49 17.25
CA SER A 214 4.84 -2.94 17.22
C SER A 214 5.30 -3.49 15.88
N GLN A 215 5.79 -4.74 15.86
CA GLN A 215 6.19 -5.42 14.63
C GLN A 215 5.81 -6.91 14.65
N SER A 216 5.71 -7.51 13.46
CA SER A 216 5.57 -8.97 13.34
C SER A 216 6.88 -9.69 13.63
N ASP A 217 6.80 -10.85 14.28
CA ASP A 217 7.98 -11.66 14.64
C ASP A 217 8.64 -12.36 13.43
N GLU A 218 9.94 -12.62 13.54
CA GLU A 218 10.68 -13.57 12.68
C GLU A 218 10.33 -15.02 13.05
N LYS A 219 9.25 -15.54 12.45
CA LYS A 219 8.76 -16.90 12.67
C LYS A 219 8.25 -17.50 11.37
N GLY A 220 8.74 -18.70 11.05
CA GLY A 220 8.15 -19.54 10.01
C GLY A 220 9.04 -19.69 8.78
N LYS A 221 8.42 -19.60 7.60
CA LYS A 221 9.04 -19.85 6.29
C LYS A 221 9.58 -18.57 5.68
N TYR A 222 10.65 -18.72 4.91
CA TYR A 222 11.22 -17.67 4.06
C TYR A 222 10.46 -17.56 2.73
N ASP A 223 10.67 -16.45 2.02
CA ASP A 223 10.09 -16.18 0.70
C ASP A 223 8.54 -16.21 0.69
N VAL A 224 7.87 -15.62 1.69
CA VAL A 224 6.39 -15.56 1.74
C VAL A 224 5.82 -14.17 1.46
N TYR A 225 6.64 -13.11 1.54
CA TYR A 225 6.26 -11.71 1.28
C TYR A 225 5.16 -11.18 2.21
N HIS A 226 5.30 -11.41 3.51
CA HIS A 226 4.40 -10.87 4.50
C HIS A 226 4.46 -9.33 4.53
N GLY A 227 3.31 -8.66 4.44
CA GLY A 227 3.26 -7.20 4.29
C GLY A 227 3.25 -6.73 2.83
N TYR A 228 2.97 -7.62 1.87
CA TYR A 228 2.85 -7.24 0.47
C TYR A 228 1.71 -6.23 0.25
N SER A 229 0.58 -6.45 0.90
CA SER A 229 -0.54 -5.52 0.93
C SER A 229 -1.07 -5.39 2.36
N VAL A 230 -1.59 -4.22 2.69
CA VAL A 230 -2.15 -3.93 4.02
C VAL A 230 -3.47 -3.18 3.90
N ALA A 231 -4.37 -3.43 4.86
CA ALA A 231 -5.60 -2.69 5.11
C ALA A 231 -5.94 -2.77 6.60
N SER A 232 -6.93 -2.01 7.05
CA SER A 232 -7.31 -1.93 8.46
C SER A 232 -8.84 -1.85 8.65
N GLY A 233 -9.35 -2.40 9.75
CA GLY A 233 -10.78 -2.38 10.11
C GLY A 233 -11.08 -3.15 11.40
N LEU A 234 -12.35 -3.24 11.82
CA LEU A 234 -12.79 -3.85 13.08
C LEU A 234 -13.13 -5.34 12.90
N LEU A 235 -12.24 -6.23 13.37
CA LEU A 235 -12.26 -7.67 13.00
C LEU A 235 -12.10 -8.62 14.21
N THR A 236 -11.82 -8.08 15.40
CA THR A 236 -11.61 -8.83 16.66
C THR A 236 -12.65 -8.55 17.73
N GLY A 237 -13.67 -7.76 17.42
CA GLY A 237 -14.89 -7.59 18.21
C GLY A 237 -14.76 -6.65 19.41
N ASP A 238 -13.66 -5.92 19.46
CA ASP A 238 -13.57 -4.69 20.22
C ASP A 238 -13.65 -3.47 19.29
N SER A 239 -13.36 -2.28 19.84
CA SER A 239 -13.44 -1.01 19.12
C SER A 239 -12.08 -0.52 18.62
N ILE A 240 -11.07 -1.39 18.58
CA ILE A 240 -9.70 -1.05 18.17
C ILE A 240 -9.49 -1.63 16.76
N THR A 241 -8.95 -0.79 15.87
CA THR A 241 -8.72 -1.17 14.49
C THR A 241 -7.67 -2.28 14.40
N ASP A 242 -8.01 -3.37 13.73
CA ASP A 242 -7.15 -4.50 13.43
C ASP A 242 -6.47 -4.37 12.06
N TYR A 243 -5.47 -5.20 11.82
CA TYR A 243 -4.63 -5.11 10.63
C TYR A 243 -4.77 -6.33 9.73
N VAL A 244 -5.17 -6.13 8.48
CA VAL A 244 -5.27 -7.17 7.45
C VAL A 244 -4.04 -7.12 6.56
N VAL A 245 -3.38 -8.25 6.40
CA VAL A 245 -2.07 -8.33 5.75
C VAL A 245 -2.03 -9.46 4.71
N GLY A 246 -1.68 -9.09 3.48
CA GLY A 246 -1.44 -10.03 2.37
C GLY A 246 -0.09 -10.71 2.47
N VAL A 247 -0.08 -12.03 2.21
CA VAL A 247 1.10 -12.90 2.20
C VAL A 247 1.05 -13.81 0.97
N PRO A 248 1.20 -13.25 -0.25
CA PRO A 248 0.85 -13.92 -1.50
C PRO A 248 1.68 -15.16 -1.81
N ASN A 249 2.89 -15.28 -1.24
CA ASN A 249 3.77 -16.42 -1.51
C ASN A 249 3.75 -17.48 -0.39
N ASP A 250 2.90 -17.31 0.63
CA ASP A 250 2.71 -18.32 1.68
C ASP A 250 2.10 -19.62 1.13
N ARG A 251 2.17 -20.69 1.93
CA ARG A 251 1.53 -21.99 1.67
C ARG A 251 1.89 -22.57 0.30
N ASN A 252 3.19 -22.61 0.01
CA ASN A 252 3.72 -23.06 -1.28
C ASN A 252 3.12 -22.26 -2.44
N THR A 253 3.12 -20.93 -2.31
CA THR A 253 2.61 -19.96 -3.29
C THR A 253 1.08 -19.97 -3.51
N ALA A 254 0.32 -20.72 -2.71
CA ALA A 254 -1.15 -20.60 -2.73
C ALA A 254 -1.63 -19.26 -2.15
N GLY A 255 -0.81 -18.62 -1.32
CA GLY A 255 -1.08 -17.34 -0.70
C GLY A 255 -1.95 -17.44 0.55
N SER A 256 -1.88 -16.41 1.37
CA SER A 256 -2.75 -16.23 2.52
C SER A 256 -2.96 -14.76 2.83
N VAL A 257 -3.99 -14.49 3.65
CA VAL A 257 -4.23 -13.17 4.24
C VAL A 257 -4.38 -13.36 5.75
N LYS A 258 -3.74 -12.51 6.54
CA LYS A 258 -3.68 -12.62 8.00
C LYS A 258 -4.36 -11.41 8.64
N ILE A 259 -5.06 -11.64 9.74
CA ILE A 259 -5.62 -10.59 10.61
C ILE A 259 -4.79 -10.55 11.89
N TYR A 260 -4.23 -9.40 12.21
CA TYR A 260 -3.51 -9.12 13.46
C TYR A 260 -4.34 -8.24 14.38
N ASP A 261 -4.33 -8.57 15.67
CA ASP A 261 -5.05 -7.84 16.71
C ASP A 261 -4.46 -6.45 16.92
N GLY A 262 -5.30 -5.42 16.78
CA GLY A 262 -4.95 -4.00 16.91
C GLY A 262 -4.36 -3.62 18.27
N ARG A 263 -4.70 -4.36 19.34
CA ARG A 263 -4.23 -4.14 20.71
C ARG A 263 -2.80 -4.62 20.96
N SER A 264 -2.22 -5.31 19.98
CA SER A 264 -0.88 -5.86 20.08
C SER A 264 0.14 -4.78 20.44
N SER A 265 0.97 -5.05 21.45
CA SER A 265 2.05 -4.16 21.89
C SER A 265 3.40 -4.87 21.77
N GLY A 266 4.32 -4.27 21.02
CA GLY A 266 5.65 -4.81 20.72
C GLY A 266 5.61 -5.91 19.64
N SER A 267 4.90 -7.00 19.89
CA SER A 267 4.76 -8.13 18.96
C SER A 267 3.31 -8.28 18.49
N LEU A 268 3.11 -8.36 17.18
CA LEU A 268 1.78 -8.51 16.57
C LEU A 268 1.23 -9.93 16.76
N THR A 269 0.04 -10.03 17.37
CA THR A 269 -0.64 -11.30 17.61
C THR A 269 -1.59 -11.66 16.47
N LEU A 270 -1.41 -12.83 15.87
CA LEU A 270 -2.26 -13.34 14.80
C LEU A 270 -3.63 -13.78 15.38
N HIS A 271 -4.71 -13.21 14.85
CA HIS A 271 -6.09 -13.55 15.21
C HIS A 271 -6.72 -14.55 14.22
N HIS A 272 -6.56 -14.29 12.92
CA HIS A 272 -7.19 -15.11 11.87
C HIS A 272 -6.29 -15.24 10.63
N GLN A 273 -6.52 -16.28 9.83
CA GLN A 273 -5.85 -16.48 8.54
C GLN A 273 -6.79 -17.08 7.50
N PHE A 274 -6.93 -16.36 6.38
CA PHE A 274 -7.57 -16.84 5.15
C PHE A 274 -6.56 -17.56 4.27
N GLN A 275 -7.01 -18.60 3.57
CA GLN A 275 -6.15 -19.46 2.78
C GLN A 275 -6.53 -19.36 1.30
N GLY A 276 -5.56 -19.07 0.44
CA GLY A 276 -5.78 -19.10 -1.00
C GLY A 276 -6.03 -20.51 -1.50
N ALA A 277 -6.95 -20.65 -2.47
CA ALA A 277 -7.38 -21.94 -2.99
C ALA A 277 -6.49 -22.48 -4.13
N GLN A 278 -5.69 -21.62 -4.77
CA GLN A 278 -4.92 -21.97 -5.97
C GLN A 278 -3.47 -21.48 -5.87
N VAL A 279 -2.54 -22.39 -6.13
CA VAL A 279 -1.09 -22.14 -6.22
C VAL A 279 -0.79 -21.09 -7.29
N ALA A 280 0.11 -20.17 -6.98
CA ALA A 280 0.56 -19.06 -7.84
C ALA A 280 -0.55 -18.08 -8.29
N SER A 281 -1.74 -18.11 -7.68
CA SER A 281 -2.81 -17.13 -7.94
C SER A 281 -2.51 -15.74 -7.38
N TYR A 282 -1.47 -15.65 -6.53
CA TYR A 282 -1.06 -14.45 -5.82
C TYR A 282 -2.14 -13.93 -4.85
N PHE A 283 -2.87 -14.85 -4.21
CA PHE A 283 -3.91 -14.56 -3.22
C PHE A 283 -3.36 -13.74 -2.05
N GLY A 284 -3.89 -12.53 -1.87
CA GLY A 284 -3.33 -11.53 -0.96
C GLY A 284 -2.46 -10.49 -1.66
N HIS A 285 -2.59 -10.34 -2.99
CA HIS A 285 -1.97 -9.24 -3.75
C HIS A 285 -2.50 -7.88 -3.28
N SER A 286 -3.81 -7.80 -3.08
CA SER A 286 -4.51 -6.62 -2.61
C SER A 286 -5.56 -7.06 -1.59
N VAL A 287 -5.77 -6.24 -0.57
CA VAL A 287 -6.76 -6.46 0.48
C VAL A 287 -7.55 -5.19 0.70
N ALA A 288 -8.83 -5.34 1.06
CA ALA A 288 -9.69 -4.23 1.48
C ALA A 288 -10.60 -4.71 2.60
N VAL A 289 -11.03 -3.77 3.45
CA VAL A 289 -11.88 -4.02 4.61
C VAL A 289 -13.01 -3.00 4.61
N VAL A 290 -14.26 -3.48 4.60
CA VAL A 290 -15.47 -2.64 4.55
C VAL A 290 -16.73 -3.49 4.82
N ASP A 291 -17.70 -2.96 5.55
CA ASP A 291 -19.05 -3.52 5.73
C ASP A 291 -19.89 -3.37 4.45
N VAL A 292 -19.90 -4.39 3.57
CA VAL A 292 -20.60 -4.32 2.27
C VAL A 292 -22.07 -4.70 2.35
N ASN A 293 -22.47 -5.37 3.43
CA ASN A 293 -23.85 -5.81 3.65
C ASN A 293 -24.61 -4.98 4.70
N SER A 294 -23.98 -3.89 5.18
CA SER A 294 -24.50 -2.95 6.16
C SER A 294 -25.03 -3.63 7.44
N ASP A 295 -24.36 -4.69 7.90
CA ASP A 295 -24.75 -5.40 9.12
C ASP A 295 -24.02 -4.89 10.39
N GLY A 296 -23.15 -3.89 10.23
CA GLY A 296 -22.35 -3.27 11.28
C GLY A 296 -21.02 -3.97 11.53
N LEU A 297 -20.65 -4.96 10.72
CA LEU A 297 -19.38 -5.68 10.79
C LEU A 297 -18.56 -5.45 9.52
N ASP A 298 -17.27 -5.15 9.69
CA ASP A 298 -16.39 -5.00 8.53
C ASP A 298 -16.13 -6.35 7.84
N ASP A 299 -16.27 -6.41 6.52
CA ASP A 299 -15.98 -7.60 5.71
C ASP A 299 -14.59 -7.54 5.08
N VAL A 300 -14.03 -8.70 4.72
CA VAL A 300 -12.69 -8.78 4.13
C VAL A 300 -12.76 -9.18 2.67
N LEU A 301 -12.13 -8.38 1.82
CA LEU A 301 -11.93 -8.67 0.41
C LEU A 301 -10.47 -8.98 0.11
N VAL A 302 -10.26 -9.99 -0.76
CA VAL A 302 -8.92 -10.43 -1.15
C VAL A 302 -8.81 -10.57 -2.66
N GLY A 303 -7.82 -9.90 -3.24
CA GLY A 303 -7.45 -10.02 -4.64
C GLY A 303 -6.44 -11.15 -4.89
N ALA A 304 -6.66 -11.88 -5.99
CA ALA A 304 -5.79 -12.92 -6.53
C ALA A 304 -5.69 -12.73 -8.06
N PRO A 305 -4.92 -11.73 -8.53
CA PRO A 305 -4.93 -11.28 -9.92
C PRO A 305 -4.41 -12.32 -10.92
N LEU A 306 -3.68 -13.34 -10.47
CA LEU A 306 -3.17 -14.42 -11.33
C LEU A 306 -4.02 -15.69 -11.26
N PHE A 307 -5.22 -15.61 -10.68
CA PHE A 307 -6.14 -16.74 -10.60
C PHE A 307 -6.52 -17.26 -11.99
N MET A 308 -6.41 -18.58 -12.15
CA MET A 308 -6.79 -19.34 -13.33
C MET A 308 -8.20 -19.90 -13.16
N ASP A 309 -9.14 -19.38 -13.94
CA ASP A 309 -10.51 -19.87 -14.05
C ASP A 309 -10.59 -21.05 -15.02
N ARG A 310 -11.49 -22.00 -14.76
CA ARG A 310 -11.67 -23.19 -15.62
C ARG A 310 -12.94 -23.03 -16.45
N VAL A 311 -12.77 -22.68 -17.71
CA VAL A 311 -13.87 -22.56 -18.68
C VAL A 311 -13.79 -23.72 -19.67
N THR A 312 -14.83 -24.55 -19.73
CA THR A 312 -14.96 -25.68 -20.69
C THR A 312 -13.66 -26.51 -20.81
N GLU A 313 -13.05 -26.82 -19.66
CA GLU A 313 -11.80 -27.59 -19.48
C GLU A 313 -10.45 -26.88 -19.71
N GLN A 314 -10.43 -25.63 -20.17
CA GLN A 314 -9.19 -24.85 -20.28
C GLN A 314 -9.00 -23.92 -19.09
N LEU A 315 -7.75 -23.81 -18.62
CA LEU A 315 -7.37 -22.83 -17.61
C LEU A 315 -7.07 -21.48 -18.28
N GLN A 316 -7.67 -20.43 -17.75
CA GLN A 316 -7.59 -19.07 -18.26
C GLN A 316 -7.23 -18.11 -17.13
N GLU A 317 -6.12 -17.38 -17.25
CA GLU A 317 -5.78 -16.33 -16.28
C GLU A 317 -6.81 -15.21 -16.39
N ARG A 318 -7.69 -15.09 -15.40
CA ARG A 318 -8.75 -14.07 -15.37
C ARG A 318 -8.64 -13.17 -14.16
N GLY A 319 -7.95 -13.63 -13.11
CA GLY A 319 -7.93 -12.96 -11.82
C GLY A 319 -9.25 -13.14 -11.06
N GLN A 320 -9.18 -12.98 -9.75
CA GLN A 320 -10.28 -13.21 -8.84
C GLN A 320 -10.25 -12.18 -7.70
N VAL A 321 -11.43 -11.81 -7.22
CA VAL A 321 -11.65 -11.20 -5.92
C VAL A 321 -12.59 -12.08 -5.13
N VAL A 322 -12.27 -12.38 -3.87
CA VAL A 322 -13.15 -13.11 -2.97
C VAL A 322 -13.59 -12.24 -1.80
N LEU A 323 -14.81 -12.46 -1.32
CA LEU A 323 -15.41 -11.78 -0.18
C LEU A 323 -15.60 -12.77 0.96
N TYR A 324 -15.18 -12.38 2.16
CA TYR A 324 -15.48 -13.07 3.41
C TYR A 324 -16.31 -12.12 4.28
N LEU A 325 -17.59 -12.46 4.44
CA LEU A 325 -18.51 -11.74 5.31
C LEU A 325 -18.24 -12.07 6.77
N GLN A 326 -18.14 -11.06 7.61
CA GLN A 326 -17.98 -11.24 9.03
C GLN A 326 -19.32 -11.70 9.65
N ARG A 327 -19.30 -12.63 10.62
CA ARG A 327 -20.56 -13.22 11.16
C ARG A 327 -20.87 -12.83 12.60
N LYS A 328 -19.87 -12.73 13.47
CA LYS A 328 -20.04 -12.50 14.92
C LYS A 328 -18.89 -11.71 15.53
N HIS A 329 -18.60 -10.52 15.01
CA HIS A 329 -17.53 -9.62 15.47
C HIS A 329 -16.08 -10.19 15.49
N THR A 330 -15.91 -11.51 15.32
CA THR A 330 -14.64 -12.22 15.55
C THR A 330 -14.44 -13.39 14.61
N SER A 331 -15.47 -13.79 13.85
CA SER A 331 -15.47 -15.05 13.10
C SER A 331 -15.83 -14.85 11.65
N PHE A 332 -15.05 -15.51 10.79
CA PHE A 332 -15.23 -15.60 9.36
C PHE A 332 -15.50 -17.05 8.94
N PRO A 333 -16.17 -17.28 7.81
CA PRO A 333 -16.33 -18.61 7.25
C PRO A 333 -14.98 -19.17 6.76
N SER A 334 -14.88 -20.50 6.71
CA SER A 334 -13.68 -21.20 6.23
C SER A 334 -13.48 -21.11 4.71
N HIS A 335 -14.52 -20.71 3.98
CA HIS A 335 -14.56 -20.52 2.53
C HIS A 335 -15.17 -19.15 2.25
N PRO A 336 -14.80 -18.50 1.13
CA PRO A 336 -15.36 -17.20 0.79
C PRO A 336 -16.87 -17.32 0.51
N ASP A 337 -17.62 -16.29 0.92
CA ASP A 337 -19.06 -16.19 0.68
C ASP A 337 -19.36 -15.88 -0.79
N GLN A 338 -18.49 -15.11 -1.44
CA GLN A 338 -18.59 -14.78 -2.86
C GLN A 338 -17.23 -14.81 -3.56
N SER A 339 -17.28 -15.08 -4.87
CA SER A 339 -16.11 -15.07 -5.75
C SER A 339 -16.46 -14.34 -7.04
N LEU A 340 -15.79 -13.22 -7.27
CA LEU A 340 -15.88 -12.42 -8.48
C LEU A 340 -14.71 -12.77 -9.40
N ILE A 341 -14.99 -13.14 -10.65
CA ILE A 341 -13.98 -13.55 -11.63
C ILE A 341 -13.86 -12.48 -12.71
N GLY A 342 -12.63 -12.13 -13.08
CA GLY A 342 -12.37 -11.12 -14.10
C GLY A 342 -12.89 -11.50 -15.48
N PHE A 343 -13.28 -10.51 -16.26
CA PHE A 343 -13.92 -10.75 -17.56
C PHE A 343 -12.93 -11.09 -18.67
N SER A 344 -11.75 -10.45 -18.67
CA SER A 344 -10.73 -10.56 -19.73
C SER A 344 -9.60 -11.51 -19.38
N LEU A 345 -9.04 -12.18 -20.40
CA LEU A 345 -7.81 -12.95 -20.27
C LEU A 345 -6.61 -12.04 -19.98
N TYR A 346 -5.78 -12.44 -19.03
CA TYR A 346 -4.57 -11.71 -18.60
C TYR A 346 -4.85 -10.27 -18.14
N GLY A 347 -6.09 -9.95 -17.80
CA GLY A 347 -6.51 -8.62 -17.36
C GLY A 347 -6.05 -8.27 -15.95
N ARG A 348 -5.66 -9.29 -15.17
CA ARG A 348 -5.27 -9.21 -13.76
C ARG A 348 -6.34 -8.56 -12.87
N PHE A 349 -7.57 -9.01 -13.00
CA PHE A 349 -8.67 -8.57 -12.15
C PHE A 349 -8.39 -8.85 -10.67
N GLY A 350 -8.59 -7.86 -9.80
CA GLY A 350 -8.21 -7.95 -8.40
C GLY A 350 -6.74 -7.58 -8.16
N SER A 351 -6.13 -6.79 -9.06
CA SER A 351 -4.79 -6.21 -8.80
C SER A 351 -4.84 -5.14 -7.72
N THR A 352 -5.93 -4.38 -7.67
CA THR A 352 -6.17 -3.32 -6.69
C THR A 352 -7.65 -3.31 -6.31
N LEU A 353 -7.91 -2.98 -5.04
CA LEU A 353 -9.25 -2.81 -4.47
C LEU A 353 -9.32 -1.41 -3.86
N ALA A 354 -10.46 -0.74 -4.02
CA ALA A 354 -10.75 0.49 -3.30
C ALA A 354 -12.16 0.43 -2.72
N VAL A 355 -12.28 0.84 -1.46
CA VAL A 355 -13.57 1.12 -0.82
C VAL A 355 -14.06 2.47 -1.34
N LEU A 356 -15.29 2.51 -1.86
CA LEU A 356 -15.86 3.71 -2.45
C LEU A 356 -16.72 4.49 -1.47
N GLY A 357 -17.12 3.89 -0.35
CA GLY A 357 -18.25 4.41 0.42
C GLY A 357 -19.57 3.93 -0.19
N ASP A 358 -20.67 4.52 0.25
CA ASP A 358 -21.98 4.36 -0.39
C ASP A 358 -22.03 5.29 -1.62
N LEU A 359 -21.81 4.74 -2.81
CA LEU A 359 -21.63 5.50 -4.05
C LEU A 359 -22.96 5.98 -4.63
N ASP A 360 -24.04 5.23 -4.43
CA ASP A 360 -25.36 5.56 -4.95
C ASP A 360 -26.39 5.97 -3.88
N MET A 361 -25.96 6.06 -2.61
CA MET A 361 -26.73 6.49 -1.44
C MET A 361 -27.87 5.53 -1.09
N ASP A 362 -27.68 4.23 -1.33
CA ASP A 362 -28.68 3.20 -1.06
C ASP A 362 -28.60 2.59 0.36
N GLY A 363 -27.56 2.95 1.11
CA GLY A 363 -27.27 2.50 2.46
C GLY A 363 -26.24 1.37 2.56
N TYR A 364 -25.70 0.87 1.44
CA TYR A 364 -24.67 -0.16 1.41
C TYR A 364 -23.34 0.42 0.94
N GLN A 365 -22.23 -0.18 1.40
CA GLN A 365 -20.91 0.25 0.95
C GLN A 365 -20.50 -0.46 -0.33
N ASP A 366 -19.86 0.28 -1.23
CA ASP A 366 -19.48 -0.16 -2.56
C ASP A 366 -17.96 -0.27 -2.72
N ILE A 367 -17.55 -1.00 -3.76
CA ILE A 367 -16.14 -1.19 -4.08
C ILE A 367 -15.83 -0.94 -5.55
N ALA A 368 -14.57 -0.60 -5.81
CA ALA A 368 -13.96 -0.65 -7.13
C ALA A 368 -12.88 -1.73 -7.19
N VAL A 369 -12.85 -2.47 -8.30
CA VAL A 369 -11.83 -3.48 -8.60
C VAL A 369 -11.05 -3.08 -9.84
N GLY A 370 -9.72 -3.00 -9.71
CA GLY A 370 -8.81 -2.71 -10.81
C GLY A 370 -8.39 -3.95 -11.59
N ALA A 371 -8.41 -3.86 -12.91
CA ALA A 371 -7.84 -4.83 -13.84
C ALA A 371 -6.95 -4.10 -14.88
N PRO A 372 -5.69 -3.79 -14.52
CA PRO A 372 -4.86 -2.82 -15.25
C PRO A 372 -4.54 -3.18 -16.70
N TRP A 373 -4.75 -4.44 -17.06
CA TRP A 373 -4.46 -5.00 -18.39
C TRP A 373 -5.71 -5.55 -19.08
N SER A 374 -6.90 -5.27 -18.55
CA SER A 374 -8.18 -5.65 -19.15
C SER A 374 -8.59 -4.69 -20.29
N GLY A 375 -9.65 -5.06 -21.01
CA GLY A 375 -10.22 -4.28 -22.11
C GLY A 375 -9.43 -4.37 -23.41
N ASP A 376 -9.92 -3.67 -24.44
CA ASP A 376 -9.31 -3.69 -25.77
C ASP A 376 -7.82 -3.32 -25.71
N SER A 377 -6.97 -4.15 -26.31
CA SER A 377 -5.50 -3.96 -26.33
C SER A 377 -4.85 -3.84 -24.94
N GLY A 378 -5.53 -4.30 -23.89
CA GLY A 378 -5.06 -4.26 -22.50
C GLY A 378 -4.83 -2.85 -21.98
N ARG A 379 -5.70 -1.89 -22.33
CA ARG A 379 -5.61 -0.49 -21.86
C ARG A 379 -5.87 -0.34 -20.35
N GLY A 380 -6.58 -1.29 -19.75
CA GLY A 380 -6.98 -1.29 -18.35
C GLY A 380 -8.44 -0.91 -18.17
N GLN A 381 -9.09 -1.52 -17.18
CA GLN A 381 -10.48 -1.26 -16.79
C GLN A 381 -10.61 -1.23 -15.26
N VAL A 382 -11.64 -0.53 -14.79
CA VAL A 382 -12.07 -0.53 -13.40
C VAL A 382 -13.54 -0.97 -13.34
N PHE A 383 -13.87 -1.86 -12.42
CA PHE A 383 -15.20 -2.43 -12.25
C PHE A 383 -15.80 -1.95 -10.93
N ILE A 384 -17.01 -1.38 -10.98
CA ILE A 384 -17.74 -0.92 -9.80
C ILE A 384 -18.74 -2.00 -9.40
N TYR A 385 -18.68 -2.44 -8.15
CA TYR A 385 -19.59 -3.43 -7.59
C TYR A 385 -20.33 -2.80 -6.42
N LEU A 386 -21.66 -2.81 -6.50
CA LEU A 386 -22.51 -2.27 -5.44
C LEU A 386 -22.72 -3.30 -4.33
N GLY A 387 -22.73 -2.83 -3.09
CA GLY A 387 -23.14 -3.58 -1.92
C GLY A 387 -24.64 -3.89 -1.92
N ASN A 388 -25.05 -4.82 -1.07
CA ASN A 388 -26.45 -5.11 -0.73
C ASN A 388 -26.48 -6.04 0.49
N SER A 389 -27.68 -6.34 0.99
CA SER A 389 -27.87 -7.18 2.18
C SER A 389 -27.25 -8.59 2.12
N ASN A 390 -26.89 -9.09 0.93
CA ASN A 390 -26.27 -10.41 0.72
C ASN A 390 -24.77 -10.34 0.39
N GLY A 391 -24.13 -9.17 0.51
CA GLY A 391 -22.76 -8.91 0.10
C GLY A 391 -22.71 -8.08 -1.18
N LEU A 392 -21.76 -8.36 -2.07
CA LEU A 392 -21.63 -7.61 -3.32
C LEU A 392 -22.59 -8.12 -4.41
N SER A 393 -22.93 -7.22 -5.32
CA SER A 393 -23.63 -7.56 -6.57
C SER A 393 -22.79 -8.54 -7.40
N ALA A 394 -23.43 -9.54 -8.03
CA ALA A 394 -22.72 -10.55 -8.82
C ALA A 394 -22.13 -9.98 -10.13
N THR A 395 -22.72 -8.92 -10.66
CA THR A 395 -22.28 -8.20 -11.86
C THR A 395 -21.93 -6.76 -11.51
N PRO A 396 -20.90 -6.17 -12.14
CA PRO A 396 -20.56 -4.78 -11.91
C PRO A 396 -21.71 -3.88 -12.39
N SER A 397 -22.03 -2.85 -11.62
CA SER A 397 -23.00 -1.80 -12.00
C SER A 397 -22.44 -0.90 -13.10
N GLN A 398 -21.12 -0.71 -13.10
CA GLN A 398 -20.41 0.10 -14.08
C GLN A 398 -19.03 -0.52 -14.39
N VAL A 399 -18.63 -0.41 -15.65
CA VAL A 399 -17.25 -0.68 -16.09
C VAL A 399 -16.69 0.61 -16.67
N ILE A 400 -15.55 1.04 -16.14
CA ILE A 400 -14.85 2.24 -16.58
C ILE A 400 -13.66 1.80 -17.44
N ASP A 401 -13.75 2.07 -18.74
CA ASP A 401 -12.65 1.87 -19.68
C ASP A 401 -11.61 2.98 -19.58
N SER A 402 -10.34 2.62 -19.78
CA SER A 402 -9.29 3.63 -19.92
C SER A 402 -9.62 4.60 -21.08
N PRO A 403 -9.67 5.93 -20.83
CA PRO A 403 -9.92 6.91 -21.89
C PRO A 403 -8.68 7.17 -22.75
N LEU A 404 -7.55 6.50 -22.46
CA LEU A 404 -6.28 6.74 -23.11
C LEU A 404 -6.16 5.96 -24.44
N PRO A 405 -5.56 6.55 -25.49
CA PRO A 405 -5.37 5.87 -26.76
C PRO A 405 -4.26 4.79 -26.70
N SER A 406 -3.34 4.88 -25.74
CA SER A 406 -2.21 3.97 -25.58
C SER A 406 -2.63 2.59 -25.07
N SER A 407 -2.22 1.53 -25.75
CA SER A 407 -2.27 0.17 -25.19
C SER A 407 -1.44 0.08 -23.91
N ARG A 408 -1.89 -0.71 -22.93
CA ARG A 408 -1.13 -0.99 -21.68
C ARG A 408 -0.79 0.25 -20.85
N ALA A 409 -1.77 1.15 -20.66
CA ALA A 409 -1.61 2.34 -19.81
C ALA A 409 -1.52 2.03 -18.30
N ALA A 410 -1.74 0.77 -17.89
CA ALA A 410 -1.89 0.36 -16.50
C ALA A 410 -3.04 1.11 -15.78
N PHE A 411 -4.10 1.45 -16.51
CA PHE A 411 -5.26 2.16 -15.95
C PHE A 411 -6.00 1.27 -14.96
N GLY A 412 -6.17 1.75 -13.72
CA GLY A 412 -6.74 0.95 -12.63
C GLY A 412 -5.69 0.23 -11.78
N PHE A 413 -4.40 0.52 -11.97
CA PHE A 413 -3.34 -0.04 -11.14
C PHE A 413 -3.37 0.49 -9.70
N SER A 414 -3.63 1.78 -9.52
CA SER A 414 -3.93 2.36 -8.21
C SER A 414 -5.34 2.93 -8.20
N LEU A 415 -6.05 2.71 -7.10
CA LEU A 415 -7.40 3.20 -6.88
C LEU A 415 -7.49 3.81 -5.48
N ARG A 416 -8.28 4.87 -5.34
CA ARG A 416 -8.70 5.40 -4.05
C ARG A 416 -10.11 5.96 -4.17
N GLY A 417 -10.99 5.60 -3.24
CA GLY A 417 -12.37 6.10 -3.18
C GLY A 417 -12.71 6.64 -1.80
N GLY A 418 -14.01 6.85 -1.55
CA GLY A 418 -14.53 7.16 -0.22
C GLY A 418 -14.42 8.61 0.22
N ALA A 419 -14.13 9.54 -0.71
CA ALA A 419 -14.07 10.96 -0.42
C ALA A 419 -14.89 11.76 -1.43
N ASP A 420 -15.74 12.66 -0.92
CA ASP A 420 -16.46 13.66 -1.72
C ASP A 420 -15.57 14.91 -1.88
N ILE A 421 -14.85 14.98 -3.01
CA ILE A 421 -13.87 16.01 -3.35
C ILE A 421 -14.54 17.31 -3.82
N ASP A 422 -15.76 17.24 -4.36
CA ASP A 422 -16.47 18.38 -4.95
C ASP A 422 -17.68 18.87 -4.14
N GLY A 423 -18.01 18.19 -3.05
CA GLY A 423 -19.05 18.57 -2.09
C GLY A 423 -20.46 18.31 -2.60
N ASN A 424 -20.64 17.39 -3.54
CA ASN A 424 -21.96 17.09 -4.12
C ASN A 424 -22.78 16.09 -3.28
N GLY A 425 -22.18 15.52 -2.24
CA GLY A 425 -22.78 14.55 -1.34
C GLY A 425 -22.46 13.08 -1.67
N TYR A 426 -21.84 12.80 -2.82
CA TYR A 426 -21.47 11.47 -3.29
C TYR A 426 -19.95 11.28 -3.27
N PRO A 427 -19.45 10.09 -2.89
CA PRO A 427 -18.02 9.85 -2.87
C PRO A 427 -17.45 9.67 -4.29
N ASP A 428 -16.25 10.19 -4.50
CA ASP A 428 -15.55 10.15 -5.78
C ASP A 428 -14.52 9.02 -5.84
N LEU A 429 -14.05 8.73 -7.06
CA LEU A 429 -13.05 7.70 -7.35
C LEU A 429 -11.84 8.29 -8.08
N LEU A 430 -10.65 8.05 -7.52
CA LEU A 430 -9.36 8.34 -8.11
C LEU A 430 -8.75 7.09 -8.74
N VAL A 431 -8.33 7.19 -9.99
CA VAL A 431 -7.75 6.09 -10.79
C VAL A 431 -6.40 6.48 -11.37
N GLY A 432 -5.37 5.70 -11.06
CA GLY A 432 -4.02 5.85 -11.62
C GLY A 432 -3.81 5.04 -12.91
N ALA A 433 -3.00 5.58 -13.81
CA ALA A 433 -2.54 4.96 -15.05
C ALA A 433 -1.05 5.27 -15.25
N TRP A 434 -0.22 4.73 -14.36
CA TRP A 434 1.18 5.12 -14.23
C TRP A 434 2.01 4.91 -15.49
N SER A 435 1.70 3.92 -16.33
CA SER A 435 2.47 3.68 -17.55
C SER A 435 2.26 4.77 -18.62
N ALA A 436 1.23 5.60 -18.45
CA ALA A 436 0.97 6.78 -19.26
C ALA A 436 1.25 8.10 -18.50
N ASP A 437 1.76 8.03 -17.26
CA ASP A 437 1.96 9.18 -16.38
C ASP A 437 0.67 10.00 -16.19
N ARG A 438 -0.45 9.33 -15.88
CA ARG A 438 -1.79 9.94 -15.74
C ARG A 438 -2.52 9.47 -14.48
N ALA A 439 -3.41 10.34 -14.00
CA ALA A 439 -4.43 10.00 -13.02
C ALA A 439 -5.77 10.68 -13.37
N PHE A 440 -6.87 10.08 -12.93
CA PHE A 440 -8.23 10.49 -13.26
C PHE A 440 -9.08 10.54 -12.00
N VAL A 441 -9.93 11.55 -11.88
CA VAL A 441 -10.97 11.63 -10.86
C VAL A 441 -12.31 11.45 -11.57
N TYR A 442 -13.09 10.49 -11.10
CA TYR A 442 -14.47 10.21 -11.48
C TYR A 442 -15.37 10.66 -10.33
N ARG A 443 -16.47 11.31 -10.68
CA ARG A 443 -17.41 11.95 -9.77
C ARG A 443 -18.83 11.60 -10.17
#